data_AF-A0A8J4TBZ8-F1
#
_entry.id   AF-A0A8J4TBZ8-F1
#
_cell.length_a   1.000
_cell.length_b   1.000
_cell.length_c   1.000
_cell.angle_alpha   90.00
_cell.angle_beta   90.00
_cell.angle_gamma   90.00
#
_symmetry.space_group_name_H-M   'P 1'
#
loop_
_entity.id
_entity.type
_entity.pdbx_description
1 polymer ?
#
loop_
_entity_poly.entity_id
_entity_poly.type
_entity_poly.pdbx_seq_one_letter_code
_entity_poly.pdbx_strand_id
1 'polypeptide(L)'
;MAEKVVAIASKSLRIAVQSGRPAFTKFWTYARVEMRPPKIADINPAITQAMNLLNALKSGRWKSVTVKDGILNAVVTAEVLAWFFVGEIIGRRSIIGYSRVPGAYIKSHV
;
A
#
# COMPACT_ATOMS: atom_id res chain seq x y z
N MET A 1 1.02 -11.06 -44.22
CA MET A 1 1.67 -10.00 -43.40
C MET A 1 1.15 -10.00 -41.95
N ALA A 2 -0.17 -10.06 -41.73
CA ALA A 2 -0.80 -10.11 -40.40
C ALA A 2 -0.30 -11.25 -39.50
N GLU A 3 -0.15 -12.47 -40.00
CA GLU A 3 0.35 -13.61 -39.21
C GLU A 3 1.76 -13.41 -38.66
N LYS A 4 2.65 -12.77 -39.43
CA LYS A 4 4.02 -12.46 -38.98
C LYS A 4 4.02 -11.41 -37.86
N VAL A 5 3.15 -10.42 -37.94
CA VAL A 5 2.98 -9.40 -36.90
C VAL A 5 2.41 -10.01 -35.61
N VAL A 6 1.41 -10.88 -35.73
CA VAL A 6 0.84 -11.62 -34.59
C VAL A 6 1.87 -12.58 -33.96
N ALA A 7 2.71 -13.24 -34.77
CA ALA A 7 3.78 -14.10 -34.29
C ALA A 7 4.89 -13.31 -33.56
N ILE A 8 5.23 -12.10 -34.03
CA ILE A 8 6.19 -11.23 -33.35
C ILE A 8 5.60 -10.67 -32.05
N ALA A 9 4.35 -10.22 -32.06
CA ALA A 9 3.66 -9.70 -30.87
C ALA A 9 3.49 -10.77 -29.78
N SER A 10 3.16 -12.00 -30.17
CA SER A 10 3.07 -13.11 -29.20
C SER A 10 4.44 -13.50 -28.65
N LYS A 11 5.53 -13.41 -29.43
CA LYS A 11 6.89 -13.60 -28.94
C LYS A 11 7.32 -12.49 -27.97
N SER A 12 7.06 -11.23 -28.29
CA SER A 12 7.41 -10.11 -27.39
C SER A 12 6.62 -10.16 -26.08
N LEU A 13 5.34 -10.51 -26.14
CA LEU A 13 4.53 -10.75 -24.94
C LEU A 13 5.08 -11.90 -24.09
N ARG A 14 5.47 -13.01 -24.71
CA ARG A 14 6.08 -14.15 -23.98
C ARG A 14 7.37 -13.75 -23.29
N ILE A 15 8.23 -12.96 -23.95
CA ILE A 15 9.47 -12.46 -23.36
C ILE A 15 9.16 -11.53 -22.18
N ALA A 16 8.25 -10.56 -22.37
CA ALA A 16 7.85 -9.64 -21.30
C ALA A 16 7.28 -10.38 -20.08
N VAL A 17 6.44 -11.40 -20.31
CA VAL A 17 5.88 -12.25 -19.24
C VAL A 17 6.98 -13.08 -18.56
N GLN A 18 7.91 -13.67 -19.33
CA GLN A 18 9.01 -14.44 -18.76
C GLN A 18 9.94 -13.57 -17.92
N SER A 19 10.22 -12.34 -18.34
CA SER A 19 11.02 -11.37 -17.58
C SER A 19 10.28 -10.84 -16.34
N GLY A 20 8.97 -10.62 -16.42
CA GLY A 20 8.17 -10.09 -15.31
C GLY A 20 7.78 -11.15 -14.26
N ARG A 21 7.71 -12.43 -14.64
CA ARG A 21 7.36 -13.55 -13.75
C ARG A 21 8.18 -13.59 -12.46
N PRO A 22 9.52 -13.57 -12.45
CA PRO A 22 10.29 -13.68 -11.20
C PRO A 22 10.03 -12.55 -10.21
N ALA A 23 9.83 -11.32 -10.71
CA ALA A 23 9.50 -10.16 -9.87
C ALA A 23 8.10 -10.32 -9.25
N PHE A 24 7.13 -10.73 -10.08
CA PHE A 24 5.76 -10.97 -9.60
C PHE A 24 5.68 -12.14 -8.61
N THR A 25 6.38 -13.25 -8.85
CA THR A 25 6.39 -14.38 -7.91
C THR A 25 7.00 -13.98 -6.58
N LYS A 26 8.08 -13.20 -6.59
CA LYS A 26 8.68 -12.67 -5.36
C LYS A 26 7.70 -11.76 -4.62
N PHE A 27 7.10 -10.79 -5.33
CA PHE A 27 6.07 -9.91 -4.78
C PHE A 27 4.92 -10.70 -4.16
N TRP A 28 4.39 -11.69 -4.88
CA TRP A 28 3.26 -12.50 -4.44
C TRP A 28 3.57 -13.35 -3.19
N THR A 29 4.78 -13.89 -3.09
CA THR A 29 5.22 -14.63 -1.90
C THR A 29 5.20 -13.75 -0.65
N TYR A 30 5.73 -12.53 -0.71
CA TYR A 30 5.73 -11.60 0.43
C TYR A 30 4.34 -11.01 0.69
N ALA A 31 3.64 -10.60 -0.35
CA ALA A 31 2.28 -10.06 -0.25
C ALA A 31 1.32 -11.01 0.49
N ARG A 32 1.43 -12.33 0.26
CA ARG A 32 0.61 -13.33 0.94
C ARG A 32 0.82 -13.39 2.46
N VAL A 33 2.02 -13.09 2.94
CA VAL A 33 2.34 -13.19 4.37
C VAL A 33 2.25 -11.86 5.10
N GLU A 34 2.66 -10.77 4.45
CA GLU A 34 2.73 -9.42 5.03
C GLU A 34 1.44 -8.61 4.84
N MET A 35 0.77 -8.74 3.68
CA MET A 35 -0.47 -7.99 3.38
C MET A 35 -1.74 -8.81 3.63
N ARG A 36 -1.63 -9.91 4.39
CA ARG A 36 -2.82 -10.66 4.80
C ARG A 36 -3.65 -9.83 5.78
N PRO A 37 -4.98 -9.95 5.74
CA PRO A 37 -5.80 -9.46 6.84
C PRO A 37 -5.32 -10.07 8.17
N PRO A 38 -5.33 -9.29 9.27
CA PRO A 38 -4.92 -9.77 10.57
C PRO A 38 -5.85 -10.91 11.03
N LYS A 39 -5.28 -11.90 11.71
CA LYS A 39 -6.09 -12.93 12.39
C LYS A 39 -6.57 -12.36 13.72
N ILE A 40 -7.67 -12.90 14.26
CA ILE A 40 -8.20 -12.49 15.56
C ILE A 40 -7.12 -12.61 16.67
N ALA A 41 -6.27 -13.63 16.58
CA ALA A 41 -5.14 -13.82 17.51
C ALA A 41 -4.09 -12.69 17.45
N ASP A 42 -3.97 -12.00 16.31
CA ASP A 42 -3.00 -10.91 16.12
C ASP A 42 -3.49 -9.59 16.77
N ILE A 43 -4.79 -9.48 17.09
CA ILE A 43 -5.41 -8.25 17.60
C ILE A 43 -4.97 -7.96 19.05
N ASN A 44 -4.99 -8.96 19.93
CA ASN A 44 -4.64 -8.76 21.34
C ASN A 44 -3.20 -8.23 21.51
N PRO A 45 -2.17 -8.83 20.87
CA PRO A 45 -0.81 -8.29 20.88
C PRO A 45 -0.72 -6.85 20.35
N ALA A 46 -1.45 -6.52 19.28
CA ALA A 46 -1.44 -5.18 18.70
C ALA A 46 -2.00 -4.12 19.68
N ILE A 47 -3.08 -4.46 20.40
CA ILE A 47 -3.64 -3.58 21.44
C ILE A 47 -2.62 -3.38 22.58
N THR A 48 -1.98 -4.45 23.04
CA THR A 48 -0.95 -4.35 24.08
C THR A 48 0.22 -3.45 23.66
N GLN A 49 0.67 -3.57 22.40
CA GLN A 49 1.71 -2.69 21.86
C GLN A 49 1.27 -1.22 21.81
N ALA A 50 0.03 -0.96 21.39
CA ALA A 50 -0.52 0.39 21.40
C ALA A 50 -0.57 1.00 22.81
N MET A 51 -0.97 0.22 23.82
CA MET A 51 -0.96 0.67 25.22
C MET A 51 0.46 0.98 25.71
N ASN A 52 1.46 0.20 25.29
CA ASN A 52 2.86 0.45 25.63
C ASN A 52 3.38 1.75 25.01
N LEU A 53 2.94 2.12 23.80
CA LEU A 53 3.27 3.41 23.19
C LEU A 53 2.67 4.57 23.98
N LEU A 54 1.42 4.44 24.45
CA LEU A 54 0.79 5.45 25.32
C LEU A 54 1.53 5.60 26.64
N ASN A 55 1.95 4.50 27.25
CA ASN A 55 2.74 4.53 28.48
C ASN A 55 4.13 5.14 28.24
N ALA A 56 4.77 4.88 27.10
CA ALA A 56 6.04 5.50 26.71
C ALA A 56 5.90 7.01 26.47
N LEU A 57 4.75 7.46 25.97
CA LEU A 57 4.43 8.88 25.83
C LEU A 57 4.30 9.55 27.21
N LYS A 58 3.52 8.93 28.11
CA LYS A 58 3.31 9.42 29.49
C LYS A 58 4.60 9.46 30.32
N SER A 59 5.46 8.45 30.19
CA SER A 59 6.72 8.37 30.94
C SER A 59 7.84 9.24 30.36
N GLY A 60 7.64 9.87 29.20
CA GLY A 60 8.67 10.69 28.55
C GLY A 60 9.77 9.89 27.84
N ARG A 61 9.67 8.56 27.78
CA ARG A 61 10.65 7.67 27.13
C ARG A 61 10.82 7.92 25.63
N TRP A 62 9.84 8.56 24.99
CA TRP A 62 9.96 8.97 23.58
C TRP A 62 11.12 9.95 23.33
N LYS A 63 11.59 10.67 24.35
CA LYS A 63 12.72 11.61 24.24
C LYS A 63 14.08 10.91 24.15
N SER A 64 14.18 9.65 24.55
CA SER A 64 15.44 8.87 24.49
C SER A 64 15.60 8.09 23.18
N VAL A 65 14.72 8.29 22.20
CA VAL A 65 14.74 7.59 20.91
C VAL A 65 15.80 8.22 20.01
N THR A 66 16.60 7.38 19.34
CA THR A 66 17.61 7.86 18.40
C THR A 66 16.96 8.47 17.16
N VAL A 67 17.63 9.41 16.50
CA VAL A 67 17.11 10.06 15.27
C VAL A 67 16.78 9.02 14.19
N LYS A 68 17.63 8.00 14.04
CA LYS A 68 17.42 6.91 13.08
C LYS A 68 16.11 6.17 13.34
N ASP A 69 15.86 5.80 14.59
CA ASP A 69 14.64 5.07 14.96
C ASP A 69 13.41 5.97 14.85
N GLY A 70 13.54 7.24 15.21
CA GLY A 70 12.47 8.23 15.05
C GLY A 70 12.03 8.39 13.59
N ILE A 71 12.99 8.51 12.66
CA ILE A 71 12.71 8.61 11.22
C ILE A 71 12.10 7.32 10.70
N LEU A 72 12.63 6.16 11.09
CA LEU A 72 12.06 4.87 10.67
C LEU A 72 10.59 4.75 11.08
N ASN A 73 10.27 5.07 12.34
CA ASN A 73 8.90 5.05 12.84
C ASN A 73 8.00 6.08 12.12
N ALA A 74 8.54 7.24 11.79
CA ALA A 74 7.81 8.26 11.02
C ALA A 74 7.47 7.77 9.60
N VAL A 75 8.40 7.11 8.91
CA VAL A 75 8.15 6.56 7.56
C VAL A 75 7.08 5.48 7.60
N VAL A 76 7.14 4.55 8.56
CA VAL A 76 6.10 3.53 8.74
C VAL A 76 4.74 4.16 9.07
N THR A 77 4.73 5.21 9.91
CA THR A 77 3.49 5.95 10.21
C THR A 77 2.91 6.60 8.96
N ALA A 78 3.75 7.21 8.12
CA ALA A 78 3.32 7.81 6.85
C ALA A 78 2.79 6.76 5.88
N GLU A 79 3.38 5.57 5.82
CA GLU A 79 2.88 4.45 5.01
C GLU A 79 1.49 4.01 5.46
N VAL A 80 1.25 3.86 6.77
CA VAL A 80 -0.08 3.51 7.31
C VAL A 80 -1.13 4.57 6.96
N LEU A 81 -0.76 5.86 6.98
CA LEU A 81 -1.64 6.94 6.53
C LEU A 81 -1.90 6.90 5.02
N ALA A 82 -0.92 6.50 4.21
CA ALA A 82 -1.12 6.33 2.76
C ALA A 82 -2.20 5.28 2.45
N TRP A 83 -2.28 4.20 3.24
CA TRP A 83 -3.33 3.19 3.10
C TRP A 83 -4.75 3.73 3.31
N PHE A 84 -4.93 4.75 4.15
CA PHE A 84 -6.22 5.44 4.28
C PHE A 84 -6.64 6.08 2.94
N PHE A 85 -5.73 6.77 2.25
CA PHE A 85 -6.00 7.37 0.94
C PHE A 85 -6.24 6.32 -0.16
N VAL A 86 -5.56 5.17 -0.10
CA VAL A 86 -5.87 4.03 -0.99
C VAL A 86 -7.31 3.55 -0.76
N GLY A 87 -7.74 3.47 0.50
CA GLY A 87 -9.13 3.18 0.85
C GLY A 87 -10.11 4.22 0.30
N GLU A 88 -9.76 5.50 0.36
CA GLU A 88 -10.55 6.58 -0.22
C GLU A 88 -10.67 6.44 -1.74
N ILE A 89 -9.59 6.12 -2.45
CA ILE A 89 -9.57 5.87 -3.90
C ILE A 89 -10.52 4.72 -4.28
N ILE A 90 -10.53 3.65 -3.49
CA ILE A 90 -11.45 2.53 -3.67
C ILE A 90 -12.89 2.98 -3.39
N GLY A 91 -13.13 3.71 -2.29
CA GLY A 91 -14.45 4.17 -1.87
C GLY A 91 -15.12 5.13 -2.86
N ARG A 92 -14.36 6.12 -3.35
CA ARG A 92 -14.82 7.06 -4.40
C ARG A 92 -14.83 6.46 -5.80
N ARG A 93 -14.23 5.27 -5.96
CA ARG A 93 -14.02 4.57 -7.23
C ARG A 93 -13.37 5.49 -8.25
N SER A 94 -12.39 6.32 -7.88
CA SER A 94 -11.74 7.24 -8.81
C SER A 94 -10.30 7.49 -8.37
N ILE A 95 -9.38 7.38 -9.33
CA ILE A 95 -7.95 7.63 -9.10
C ILE A 95 -7.71 9.13 -8.92
N ILE A 96 -8.40 9.97 -9.70
CA ILE A 96 -8.25 11.43 -9.69
C ILE A 96 -9.62 12.06 -9.53
N GLY A 97 -9.76 12.98 -8.57
CA GLY A 97 -11.01 13.71 -8.32
C GLY A 97 -12.23 12.84 -8.02
N TYR A 98 -13.38 13.49 -7.81
CA TYR A 98 -14.65 12.83 -7.50
C TYR A 98 -15.54 12.72 -8.74
N SER A 99 -15.04 12.06 -9.79
CA SER A 99 -15.76 11.93 -11.07
C SER A 99 -17.04 11.08 -10.98
N ARG A 100 -17.13 10.20 -9.97
CA ARG A 100 -18.24 9.23 -9.80
C ARG A 100 -19.08 9.48 -8.54
N VAL A 101 -18.85 10.58 -7.82
CA VAL A 101 -19.62 10.93 -6.62
C VAL A 101 -20.57 12.09 -6.95
N PRO A 102 -21.90 11.89 -6.85
CA PRO A 102 -22.87 12.94 -7.12
C PRO A 102 -22.64 14.16 -6.20
N GLY A 103 -22.48 15.35 -6.79
CA GLY A 103 -22.34 16.62 -6.06
C GLY A 103 -20.93 17.00 -5.61
N ALA A 104 -19.92 16.15 -5.81
CA ALA A 104 -18.52 16.43 -5.41
C ALA A 104 -17.60 16.73 -6.60
N TYR A 105 -18.12 16.82 -7.83
CA TYR A 105 -17.31 17.16 -8.99
C TYR A 105 -16.95 18.64 -8.96
N ILE A 106 -15.67 18.93 -9.11
CA ILE A 106 -15.19 20.28 -9.43
C ILE A 106 -15.76 20.59 -10.82
N LYS A 107 -16.74 21.49 -10.91
CA LYS A 107 -17.11 22.10 -12.19
C LYS A 107 -15.88 22.88 -12.65
N SER A 108 -15.15 22.34 -13.62
CA SER A 108 -14.18 23.16 -14.35
C SER A 108 -14.98 24.26 -15.04
N HIS A 109 -14.90 25.48 -14.50
CA HIS A 109 -15.38 26.68 -15.17
C HIS A 109 -14.38 27.02 -16.29
N VAL A 110 -14.45 26.28 -17.39
CA VAL A 110 -13.84 26.64 -18.67
C VAL A 110 -14.80 26.21 -19.77
#